data_AF-A0A8J3YN25-F1
#
_entry.id   AF-A0A8J3YN25-F1
#
_cell.length_a   1.000
_cell.length_b   1.000
_cell.length_c   1.000
_cell.angle_alpha   90.00
_cell.angle_beta   90.00
_cell.angle_gamma   90.00
#
_symmetry.space_group_name_H-M   'P 1'
#
loop_
_entity.id
_entity.type
_entity.pdbx_description
1 polymer ?
#
loop_
_entity_poly.entity_id
_entity_poly.type
_entity_poly.pdbx_seq_one_letter_code
_entity_poly.pdbx_strand_id
1 'polypeptide(L)'
;MGQFIGTLKGFGVTFSHMFKKVVTEEYPEKRVPLAPRYHGRHILNRHPDGLEKCIGCELCAWACPADAIYVEGADNTDEERYSPGERYASTYQINYARCIFCGLCIEACPTRSLTMSNEYELARDSRQDLIFTKEQLLAPLLSGMEQPPHAMYLGDSEKDYYLSGPTNPGSSAGAEKNPAHRIADRDGKVAQ
;
A
#
# COMPACT_ATOMS: atom_id res chain seq x y z
N MET A 1 5.97 -47.63 35.26
CA MET A 1 7.14 -46.77 35.58
C MET A 1 7.43 -45.72 34.50
N GLY A 2 7.33 -46.03 33.19
CA GLY A 2 7.57 -45.06 32.11
C GLY A 2 6.65 -43.83 32.07
N GLN A 3 5.36 -43.99 32.38
CA GLN A 3 4.37 -42.89 32.39
C GLN A 3 4.72 -41.77 33.39
N PHE A 4 5.20 -42.14 34.58
CA PHE A 4 5.50 -41.21 35.68
C PHE A 4 6.78 -40.42 35.41
N ILE A 5 7.79 -41.08 34.84
CA ILE A 5 9.05 -40.44 34.40
C ILE A 5 8.78 -39.44 33.26
N GLY A 6 7.89 -39.77 32.32
CA GLY A 6 7.46 -38.84 31.28
C GLY A 6 6.78 -37.59 31.84
N THR A 7 5.93 -37.77 32.86
CA THR A 7 5.21 -36.66 33.52
C THR A 7 6.17 -35.71 34.23
N LEU A 8 7.15 -36.24 34.97
CA LEU A 8 8.17 -35.43 35.65
C LEU A 8 9.08 -34.68 34.66
N LYS A 9 9.43 -35.29 33.52
CA LYS A 9 10.16 -34.61 32.45
C LYS A 9 9.37 -33.44 31.87
N GLY A 10 8.06 -33.59 31.69
CA GLY A 10 7.16 -32.51 31.24
C GLY A 10 7.17 -31.32 32.20
N PHE A 11 6.98 -31.58 33.50
CA PHE A 11 7.07 -30.53 34.53
C PHE A 11 8.44 -29.85 34.58
N GLY A 12 9.52 -30.61 34.37
CA GLY A 12 10.88 -30.05 34.29
C GLY A 12 11.06 -29.05 33.14
N VAL A 13 10.46 -29.31 31.98
CA VAL A 13 10.48 -28.37 30.84
C VAL A 13 9.69 -27.11 31.17
N THR A 14 8.49 -27.23 31.76
CA THR A 14 7.68 -26.08 32.17
C THR A 14 8.41 -25.23 33.21
N PHE A 15 8.97 -25.85 34.24
CA PHE A 15 9.75 -25.15 35.26
C PHE A 15 10.97 -24.44 34.66
N SER A 16 11.67 -25.07 33.71
CA SER A 16 12.78 -24.44 32.98
C SER A 16 12.33 -23.21 32.17
N HIS A 17 11.14 -23.23 31.56
CA HIS A 17 10.62 -22.10 30.78
C HIS A 17 10.16 -20.93 31.65
N MET A 18 9.78 -21.15 32.90
CA MET A 18 9.38 -20.08 33.83
C MET A 18 10.51 -19.07 34.11
N PHE A 19 11.77 -19.50 34.03
CA PHE A 19 12.94 -18.64 34.21
C PHE A 19 13.53 -18.11 32.89
N LYS A 20 12.98 -18.49 31.73
CA LYS A 20 13.41 -17.93 30.45
C LYS A 20 12.77 -16.56 30.23
N LYS A 21 13.46 -15.69 29.50
CA LYS A 21 12.89 -14.40 29.06
C LYS A 21 11.66 -14.68 28.18
N VAL A 22 10.57 -13.96 28.45
CA VAL A 22 9.34 -14.05 27.66
C VAL A 22 9.63 -13.57 26.23
N VAL A 23 9.32 -14.40 25.24
CA VAL A 23 9.35 -14.03 23.82
C VAL A 23 8.01 -13.40 23.51
N THR A 24 7.91 -12.08 23.65
CA THR A 24 6.72 -11.28 23.35
C THR A 24 7.13 -9.98 22.68
N GLU A 25 6.24 -9.44 21.87
CA GLU A 25 6.32 -8.08 21.35
C GLU A 25 5.25 -7.24 22.05
N GLU A 26 5.58 -6.00 22.41
CA GLU A 26 4.72 -5.10 23.19
C GLU A 26 4.03 -4.12 22.24
N TYR A 27 3.00 -4.58 21.53
CA TYR A 27 2.21 -3.71 20.64
C TYR A 27 1.09 -3.02 21.43
N PRO A 28 0.83 -1.72 21.23
CA PRO A 28 1.33 -0.82 20.17
C PRO A 28 2.63 -0.05 20.47
N GLU A 29 3.18 -0.15 21.69
CA GLU A 29 4.31 0.67 22.15
C GLU A 29 5.63 0.38 21.40
N LYS A 30 5.86 -0.88 21.04
CA LYS A 30 7.02 -1.38 20.29
C LYS A 30 6.55 -2.11 19.05
N ARG A 31 6.53 -1.40 17.92
CA ARG A 31 6.24 -1.97 16.61
C ARG A 31 7.48 -2.68 16.06
N VAL A 32 7.28 -3.87 15.51
CA VAL A 32 8.34 -4.62 14.83
C VAL A 32 8.38 -4.19 13.36
N PRO A 33 9.57 -4.01 12.75
CA PRO A 33 9.66 -3.74 11.32
C PRO A 33 9.09 -4.92 10.54
N LEU A 34 8.15 -4.62 9.64
CA LEU A 34 7.57 -5.61 8.72
C LEU A 34 8.51 -5.90 7.55
N ALA A 35 8.29 -7.04 6.89
CA ALA A 35 9.04 -7.39 5.69
C ALA A 35 8.86 -6.32 4.58
N PRO A 36 9.87 -6.05 3.74
CA PRO A 36 9.77 -5.04 2.68
C PRO A 36 8.69 -5.28 1.62
N ARG A 37 8.22 -6.53 1.46
CA ARG A 37 7.17 -6.92 0.50
C ARG A 37 5.89 -7.36 1.20
N TYR A 38 5.56 -6.73 2.33
CA TYR A 38 4.32 -7.03 3.03
C TYR A 38 3.10 -6.56 2.24
N HIS A 39 2.00 -7.30 2.35
CA HIS A 39 0.75 -7.01 1.65
C HIS A 39 -0.22 -6.27 2.59
N GLY A 40 -0.05 -4.96 2.75
CA GLY A 40 -0.91 -4.11 3.58
C GLY A 40 -1.84 -3.20 2.77
N ARG A 41 -2.07 -1.98 3.28
CA ARG A 41 -2.96 -0.99 2.63
C ARG A 41 -2.50 -0.69 1.21
N HIS A 42 -3.47 -0.57 0.31
CA HIS A 42 -3.21 -0.23 -1.09
C HIS A 42 -3.00 1.27 -1.23
N ILE A 43 -2.10 1.69 -2.11
CA ILE A 43 -1.76 3.08 -2.36
C ILE A 43 -1.68 3.33 -3.87
N LEU A 44 -2.34 4.41 -4.31
CA LEU A 44 -2.30 4.94 -5.67
C LEU A 44 -1.17 5.96 -5.78
N ASN A 45 -0.13 5.63 -6.52
CA ASN A 45 1.07 6.45 -6.65
C ASN A 45 0.91 7.56 -7.69
N ARG A 46 1.74 8.58 -7.50
CA ARG A 46 1.89 9.72 -8.40
C ARG A 46 3.23 9.65 -9.15
N HIS A 47 3.27 10.33 -10.28
CA HIS A 47 4.49 10.67 -10.99
C HIS A 47 5.26 11.78 -10.24
N PRO A 48 6.54 12.00 -10.57
CA PRO A 48 7.39 13.00 -9.91
C PRO A 48 6.91 14.46 -10.02
N ASP A 49 6.10 14.77 -11.04
CA ASP A 49 5.45 16.07 -11.24
C ASP A 49 4.16 16.24 -10.41
N GLY A 50 3.55 15.14 -9.95
CA GLY A 50 2.33 15.14 -9.15
C GLY A 50 1.12 14.48 -9.83
N LEU A 51 1.18 14.25 -11.15
CA LEU A 51 0.13 13.54 -11.90
C LEU A 51 -0.07 12.12 -11.36
N GLU A 52 -1.30 11.63 -11.43
CA GLU A 52 -1.63 10.28 -11.01
C GLU A 52 -1.10 9.26 -12.02
N LYS A 53 -0.54 8.14 -11.53
CA LYS A 53 -0.14 7.03 -12.42
C LYS A 53 -1.34 6.24 -12.94
N CYS A 54 -2.49 6.33 -12.28
CA CYS A 54 -3.67 5.54 -12.61
C CYS A 54 -4.37 6.14 -13.84
N ILE A 55 -4.54 5.33 -14.88
CA ILE A 55 -5.20 5.73 -16.13
C ILE A 55 -6.67 5.27 -16.22
N GLY A 56 -7.22 4.71 -15.14
CA GLY A 56 -8.61 4.23 -15.14
C GLY A 56 -8.88 3.08 -16.13
N CYS A 57 -7.92 2.17 -16.34
CA CYS A 57 -8.07 1.04 -17.28
C CYS A 57 -8.85 -0.16 -16.74
N GLU A 58 -9.26 -0.13 -15.47
CA GLU A 58 -10.12 -1.14 -14.82
C GLU A 58 -9.55 -2.58 -14.72
N LEU A 59 -8.35 -2.84 -15.25
CA LEU A 59 -7.69 -4.16 -15.20
C LEU A 59 -7.50 -4.71 -13.78
N CYS A 60 -7.25 -3.83 -12.81
CA CYS A 60 -7.09 -4.22 -11.40
C CYS A 60 -8.41 -4.71 -10.78
N ALA A 61 -9.56 -4.16 -11.20
CA ALA A 61 -10.88 -4.64 -10.79
C ALA A 61 -11.17 -6.00 -11.44
N TRP A 62 -10.88 -6.13 -12.74
CA TRP A 62 -11.04 -7.40 -13.45
C TRP A 62 -10.18 -8.53 -12.89
N ALA A 63 -8.94 -8.23 -12.50
CA ALA A 63 -8.02 -9.19 -11.89
C ALA A 63 -8.38 -9.54 -10.44
N CYS A 64 -9.33 -8.82 -9.81
CA CYS A 64 -9.64 -9.02 -8.40
C CYS A 64 -10.48 -10.30 -8.19
N PRO A 65 -9.95 -11.33 -7.49
CA PRO A 65 -10.70 -12.58 -7.28
C PRO A 65 -11.89 -12.42 -6.31
N ALA A 66 -11.94 -11.31 -5.56
CA ALA A 66 -12.96 -11.03 -4.55
C ALA A 66 -13.94 -9.93 -4.97
N ASP A 67 -13.80 -9.39 -6.18
CA ASP A 67 -14.63 -8.28 -6.70
C ASP A 67 -14.76 -7.13 -5.66
N ALA A 68 -13.60 -6.66 -5.21
CA ALA A 68 -13.45 -5.68 -4.14
C ALA A 68 -13.12 -4.27 -4.63
N ILE A 69 -12.85 -4.09 -5.93
CA ILE A 69 -12.40 -2.82 -6.50
C ILE A 69 -13.45 -2.32 -7.49
N TYR A 70 -13.86 -1.07 -7.35
CA TYR A 70 -14.68 -0.36 -8.33
C TYR A 70 -13.86 0.76 -8.95
N VAL A 71 -13.86 0.84 -10.28
CA VAL A 71 -13.14 1.86 -11.04
C VAL A 71 -14.06 2.39 -12.12
N GLU A 72 -14.10 3.70 -12.25
CA GLU A 72 -14.75 4.41 -13.35
C GLU A 72 -13.70 5.30 -14.00
N GLY A 73 -13.48 5.12 -15.30
CA GLY A 73 -12.56 5.95 -16.08
C GLY A 73 -13.26 7.17 -16.68
N ALA A 74 -12.59 8.31 -16.73
CA ALA A 74 -13.00 9.51 -17.44
C ALA A 74 -11.86 10.03 -18.32
N ASP A 75 -12.21 10.87 -19.31
CA ASP A 75 -11.25 11.43 -20.25
C ASP A 75 -10.61 12.71 -19.66
N ASN A 76 -9.29 12.86 -19.82
CA ASN A 76 -8.60 14.11 -19.51
C ASN A 76 -8.88 15.16 -20.58
N THR A 77 -8.90 16.43 -20.16
CA THR A 77 -8.85 17.58 -21.06
C THR A 77 -7.54 18.33 -20.88
N ASP A 78 -7.27 19.33 -21.72
CA ASP A 78 -6.06 20.15 -21.55
C ASP A 78 -6.15 21.06 -20.30
N GLU A 79 -7.37 21.43 -19.90
CA GLU A 79 -7.65 22.19 -18.69
C GLU A 79 -7.74 21.32 -17.42
N GLU A 80 -8.25 20.08 -17.53
CA GLU A 80 -8.47 19.17 -16.41
C GLU A 80 -7.74 17.83 -16.63
N ARG A 81 -6.42 17.85 -16.39
CA ARG A 81 -5.54 16.68 -16.55
C ARG A 81 -5.08 16.12 -15.22
N TYR A 82 -5.52 14.89 -14.91
CA TYR A 82 -5.17 14.18 -13.67
C TYR A 82 -4.10 13.10 -13.86
N SER A 83 -4.01 12.55 -15.06
CA SER A 83 -3.00 11.57 -15.46
C SER A 83 -2.32 12.02 -16.76
N PRO A 84 -1.17 11.44 -17.14
CA PRO A 84 -0.44 11.87 -18.33
C PRO A 84 -1.18 11.57 -19.65
N GLY A 85 -1.88 10.45 -19.74
CA GLY A 85 -2.54 10.00 -20.98
C GLY A 85 -3.90 10.65 -21.23
N GLU A 86 -4.69 10.05 -22.13
CA GLU A 86 -6.04 10.52 -22.47
C GLU A 86 -7.10 10.23 -21.39
N ARG A 87 -6.82 9.32 -20.44
CA ARG A 87 -7.79 8.86 -19.43
C ARG A 87 -7.23 8.83 -18.02
N TYR A 88 -8.09 9.05 -17.04
CA TYR A 88 -7.81 8.93 -15.61
C TYR A 88 -8.95 8.17 -14.90
N ALA A 89 -8.74 7.76 -13.65
CA ALA A 89 -9.81 7.19 -12.82
C ALA A 89 -10.60 8.33 -12.15
N SER A 90 -11.85 8.58 -12.58
CA SER A 90 -12.74 9.54 -11.92
C SER A 90 -13.16 9.01 -10.55
N THR A 91 -13.60 7.77 -10.51
CA THR A 91 -13.96 7.05 -9.28
C THR A 91 -13.01 5.87 -9.11
N TYR A 92 -12.44 5.73 -7.92
CA TYR A 92 -11.67 4.54 -7.55
C TYR A 92 -12.01 4.17 -6.11
N GLN A 93 -12.45 2.94 -5.86
CA GLN A 93 -12.82 2.48 -4.53
C GLN A 93 -12.31 1.07 -4.27
N ILE A 94 -11.85 0.80 -3.05
CA ILE A 94 -11.49 -0.55 -2.59
C ILE A 94 -12.29 -0.87 -1.33
N ASN A 95 -13.04 -1.97 -1.36
CA ASN A 95 -13.75 -2.49 -0.21
C ASN A 95 -12.85 -3.46 0.58
N TYR A 96 -12.32 -2.99 1.72
CA TYR A 96 -11.48 -3.79 2.61
C TYR A 96 -12.24 -4.87 3.40
N ALA A 97 -13.58 -4.83 3.43
CA ALA A 97 -14.36 -5.96 3.95
C ALA A 97 -14.45 -7.14 2.95
N ARG A 98 -14.07 -6.92 1.69
CA ARG A 98 -14.00 -7.97 0.64
C ARG A 98 -12.58 -8.34 0.24
N CYS A 99 -11.66 -7.36 0.26
CA CYS A 99 -10.29 -7.56 -0.18
C CYS A 99 -9.59 -8.68 0.61
N ILE A 100 -8.98 -9.62 -0.11
CA ILE A 100 -8.22 -10.74 0.47
C ILE A 100 -6.70 -10.53 0.41
N PHE A 101 -6.24 -9.31 0.08
CA PHE A 101 -4.82 -8.92 0.06
C PHE A 101 -3.90 -9.84 -0.78
N CYS A 102 -4.43 -10.37 -1.90
CA CYS A 102 -3.70 -11.31 -2.75
C CYS A 102 -2.59 -10.66 -3.60
N GLY A 103 -2.69 -9.36 -3.92
CA GLY A 103 -1.72 -8.64 -4.75
C GLY A 103 -1.91 -8.74 -6.26
N LEU A 104 -2.88 -9.51 -6.77
CA LEU A 104 -3.11 -9.66 -8.23
C LEU A 104 -3.44 -8.34 -8.93
N CYS A 105 -4.11 -7.41 -8.25
CA CYS A 105 -4.41 -6.08 -8.77
C CYS A 105 -3.14 -5.25 -9.07
N ILE A 106 -2.03 -5.52 -8.38
CA ILE A 106 -0.75 -4.82 -8.56
C ILE A 106 0.01 -5.42 -9.73
N GLU A 107 0.04 -6.75 -9.84
CA GLU A 107 0.66 -7.43 -10.98
C GLU A 107 -0.06 -7.13 -12.30
N ALA A 108 -1.38 -7.02 -12.25
CA ALA A 108 -2.20 -6.66 -13.41
C ALA A 108 -2.08 -5.18 -13.81
N CYS A 109 -1.53 -4.31 -12.97
CA CYS A 109 -1.51 -2.87 -13.22
C CYS A 109 -0.41 -2.50 -14.24
N PRO A 110 -0.77 -2.06 -15.47
CA PRO A 110 0.23 -1.81 -16.52
C PRO A 110 1.10 -0.59 -16.22
N THR A 111 0.57 0.41 -15.52
CA THR A 111 1.29 1.64 -15.16
C THR A 111 2.00 1.55 -13.80
N ARG A 112 1.86 0.41 -13.09
CA ARG A 112 2.31 0.24 -11.69
C ARG A 112 1.86 1.39 -10.79
N SER A 113 0.61 1.84 -10.99
CA SER A 113 -0.01 2.90 -10.19
C SER A 113 -0.35 2.42 -8.78
N LEU A 114 -0.89 1.21 -8.67
CA LEU A 114 -1.26 0.61 -7.41
C LEU A 114 -0.07 -0.12 -6.79
N THR A 115 0.19 0.10 -5.50
CA THR A 115 1.17 -0.66 -4.70
C THR A 115 0.59 -1.02 -3.34
N MET A 116 1.12 -2.06 -2.70
CA MET A 116 0.82 -2.37 -1.30
C MET A 116 1.87 -1.76 -0.39
N SER A 117 1.42 -1.25 0.74
CA SER A 117 2.23 -0.66 1.80
C SER A 117 2.36 -1.62 2.98
N ASN A 118 3.14 -1.22 3.99
CA ASN A 118 3.25 -1.98 5.23
C ASN A 118 2.22 -1.55 6.29
N GLU A 119 1.21 -0.76 5.93
CA GLU A 119 0.17 -0.36 6.86
C GLU A 119 -0.88 -1.47 7.04
N TYR A 120 -1.08 -1.92 8.28
CA TYR A 120 -2.02 -2.99 8.65
C TYR A 120 -3.11 -2.53 9.65
N GLU A 121 -3.00 -1.32 10.20
CA GLU A 121 -3.93 -0.76 11.19
C GLU A 121 -5.21 -0.21 10.53
N LEU A 122 -5.95 -1.06 9.82
CA LEU A 122 -7.09 -0.67 8.97
C LEU A 122 -8.47 -0.82 9.63
N ALA A 123 -8.52 -1.14 10.92
CA ALA A 123 -9.77 -1.33 11.64
C ALA A 123 -10.63 -0.05 11.63
N ARG A 124 -11.95 -0.21 11.46
CA ARG A 124 -12.96 0.85 11.44
C ARG A 124 -14.22 0.38 12.17
N ASP A 125 -15.03 1.32 12.62
CA ASP A 125 -16.23 1.05 13.42
C ASP A 125 -17.45 0.71 12.57
N SER A 126 -17.46 1.08 11.28
CA SER A 126 -18.56 0.76 10.37
C SER A 126 -18.07 0.06 9.10
N ARG A 127 -18.97 -0.70 8.48
CA ARG A 127 -18.71 -1.38 7.19
C ARG A 127 -18.52 -0.37 6.04
N GLN A 128 -19.18 0.78 6.10
CA GLN A 128 -19.05 1.80 5.06
C GLN A 128 -17.66 2.44 5.09
N ASP A 129 -17.09 2.60 6.29
CA ASP A 129 -15.73 3.15 6.46
C ASP A 129 -14.62 2.22 5.97
N LEU A 130 -14.95 0.94 5.69
CA LEU A 130 -14.04 -0.02 5.05
C LEU A 130 -14.02 0.09 3.52
N ILE A 131 -14.85 0.96 2.93
CA ILE A 131 -14.81 1.28 1.50
C ILE A 131 -13.94 2.52 1.34
N PHE A 132 -12.70 2.33 0.92
CA PHE A 132 -11.75 3.43 0.80
C PHE A 132 -11.89 4.08 -0.57
N THR A 133 -12.00 5.40 -0.59
CA THR A 133 -12.12 6.20 -1.82
C THR A 133 -10.76 6.51 -2.44
N LYS A 134 -10.78 7.04 -3.66
CA LYS A 134 -9.59 7.42 -4.42
C LYS A 134 -8.69 8.35 -3.61
N GLU A 135 -9.29 9.34 -2.96
CA GLU A 135 -8.60 10.36 -2.16
C GLU A 135 -7.87 9.74 -0.96
N GLN A 136 -8.47 8.70 -0.34
CA GLN A 136 -7.88 7.98 0.78
C GLN A 136 -6.74 7.03 0.37
N LEU A 137 -6.75 6.59 -0.88
CA LEU A 137 -5.76 5.68 -1.46
C LEU A 137 -4.60 6.45 -2.11
N LEU A 138 -4.80 7.69 -2.53
CA LEU A 138 -3.77 8.49 -3.20
C LEU A 138 -2.58 8.77 -2.29
N ALA A 139 -1.39 8.58 -2.86
CA ALA A 139 -0.14 8.99 -2.23
C ALA A 139 -0.14 10.52 -2.01
N PRO A 140 0.42 10.99 -0.87
CA PRO A 140 0.54 12.41 -0.60
C PRO A 140 1.48 13.07 -1.62
N LEU A 141 1.23 14.36 -1.91
CA LEU A 141 2.15 15.17 -2.70
C LEU A 141 3.44 15.39 -1.91
N LEU A 142 4.58 15.14 -2.58
CA LEU A 142 5.91 15.39 -2.02
C LEU A 142 6.37 16.81 -2.40
N SER A 143 7.40 17.29 -1.71
CA SER A 143 8.02 18.59 -2.02
C SER A 143 8.48 18.64 -3.48
N GLY A 144 8.00 19.65 -4.23
CA GLY A 144 8.30 19.83 -5.65
C GLY A 144 7.27 19.20 -6.60
N MET A 145 6.27 18.48 -6.09
CA MET A 145 5.11 18.05 -6.88
C MET A 145 4.04 19.15 -6.91
N GLU A 146 3.35 19.28 -8.04
CA GLU A 146 2.18 20.13 -8.20
C GLU A 146 0.90 19.30 -7.99
N GLN A 147 -0.16 19.94 -7.49
CA GLN A 147 -1.45 19.27 -7.31
C GLN A 147 -2.19 19.19 -8.65
N PRO A 148 -2.61 18.00 -9.12
CA PRO A 148 -3.47 17.92 -10.30
C PRO A 148 -4.84 18.58 -10.04
N PRO A 149 -5.47 19.20 -11.05
CA PRO A 149 -5.09 19.12 -12.47
C PRO A 149 -3.95 20.08 -12.87
N HIS A 150 -3.02 19.61 -13.70
CA HIS A 150 -1.97 20.44 -14.32
C HIS A 150 -1.45 19.81 -15.63
N ALA A 151 -0.77 20.61 -16.45
CA ALA A 151 -0.20 20.15 -17.71
C ALA A 151 0.97 19.16 -17.50
N MET A 152 1.27 18.39 -18.54
CA MET A 152 2.40 17.46 -18.55
C MET A 152 3.72 18.22 -18.63
N TYR A 153 4.61 18.03 -17.64
CA TYR A 153 5.92 18.72 -17.61
C TYR A 153 7.13 17.80 -17.88
N LEU A 154 6.95 16.48 -17.85
CA LEU A 154 8.02 15.51 -18.08
C LEU A 154 8.05 15.07 -19.55
N GLY A 155 8.71 15.86 -20.40
CA GLY A 155 8.90 15.56 -21.82
C GLY A 155 7.90 16.22 -22.76
N ASP A 156 8.13 16.08 -24.07
CA ASP A 156 7.36 16.78 -25.12
C ASP A 156 6.16 15.96 -25.64
N SER A 157 6.07 14.66 -25.30
CA SER A 157 5.00 13.76 -25.72
C SER A 157 4.66 12.72 -24.64
N GLU A 158 3.45 12.12 -24.69
CA GLU A 158 3.03 11.04 -23.77
C GLU A 158 4.01 9.85 -23.79
N LYS A 159 4.52 9.50 -24.97
CA LYS A 159 5.49 8.42 -25.11
C LYS A 159 6.80 8.77 -24.41
N ASP A 160 7.26 10.01 -24.56
CA ASP A 160 8.45 10.48 -23.86
C ASP A 160 8.19 10.51 -22.35
N TYR A 161 7.00 10.91 -21.90
CA TYR A 161 6.64 10.91 -20.49
C TYR A 161 6.83 9.54 -19.81
N TYR A 162 6.34 8.47 -20.45
CA TYR A 162 6.46 7.11 -19.90
C TYR A 162 7.86 6.50 -20.06
N LEU A 163 8.63 6.91 -21.06
CA LEU A 163 9.98 6.38 -21.33
C LEU A 163 11.11 7.18 -20.63
N SER A 164 10.93 8.49 -20.50
CA SER A 164 11.92 9.45 -19.98
C SER A 164 11.64 9.91 -18.55
N GLY A 165 10.46 9.59 -17.99
CA GLY A 165 10.13 9.81 -16.58
C GLY A 165 11.20 9.18 -15.67
N PRO A 166 11.76 9.93 -14.71
CA PRO A 166 12.99 9.56 -14.01
C PRO A 166 12.78 8.23 -13.31
N THR A 167 13.66 7.27 -13.63
CA THR A 167 13.80 5.95 -13.00
C THR A 167 12.63 5.59 -12.12
N ASN A 168 11.52 5.17 -12.75
CA ASN A 168 10.29 4.77 -12.08
C ASN A 168 10.69 3.84 -10.92
N PRO A 169 10.69 4.29 -9.65
CA PRO A 169 11.38 3.50 -8.65
C PRO A 169 10.64 2.17 -8.44
N GLY A 170 9.43 1.99 -9.00
CA GLY A 170 8.59 0.80 -8.82
C GLY A 170 8.32 0.50 -7.35
N SER A 171 8.86 1.33 -6.47
CA SER A 171 8.89 1.20 -5.07
C SER A 171 7.76 2.06 -4.56
N SER A 172 7.21 1.54 -3.50
CA SER A 172 6.45 2.18 -2.46
C SER A 172 6.99 3.53 -1.99
N ALA A 173 7.87 4.29 -2.67
CA ALA A 173 8.39 5.57 -2.17
C ALA A 173 7.29 6.57 -1.74
N GLY A 174 6.10 6.54 -2.38
CA GLY A 174 4.92 7.29 -1.91
C GLY A 174 4.22 6.67 -0.70
N ALA A 175 4.25 5.34 -0.59
CA ALA A 175 3.77 4.56 0.56
C ALA A 175 4.70 4.67 1.79
N GLU A 176 6.02 4.51 1.60
CA GLU A 176 7.10 4.63 2.59
C GLU A 176 7.16 6.03 3.21
N LYS A 177 6.86 7.06 2.41
CA LYS A 177 6.84 8.47 2.86
C LYS A 177 5.47 8.93 3.35
N ASN A 178 4.44 8.09 3.29
CA ASN A 178 3.16 8.42 3.90
C ASN A 178 3.37 8.61 5.41
N PRO A 179 2.95 9.73 6.04
CA PRO A 179 3.10 9.91 7.47
C PRO A 179 2.41 8.80 8.30
N ALA A 180 1.38 8.13 7.74
CA ALA A 180 0.75 6.95 8.33
C ALA A 180 1.64 5.68 8.29
N HIS A 181 2.68 5.66 7.46
CA HIS A 181 3.64 4.57 7.28
C HIS A 181 4.92 4.73 8.13
N ARG A 182 5.02 5.77 8.96
CA ARG A 182 6.17 5.94 9.87
C ARG A 182 6.12 4.93 11.02
N ILE A 183 6.38 3.67 10.71
CA ILE A 183 6.71 2.63 11.68
C ILE A 183 8.19 2.85 12.01
N ALA A 184 8.45 3.52 13.13
CA ALA A 184 9.82 3.67 13.63
C ALA A 184 10.42 2.28 13.88
N ASP A 185 11.68 2.08 13.51
CA ASP A 185 12.41 0.87 13.85
C ASP A 185 12.61 0.75 15.38
N ARG A 186 13.18 -0.37 15.82
CA ARG A 186 13.47 -0.64 17.24
C ARG A 186 14.36 0.42 17.91
N ASP A 187 15.07 1.25 17.14
CA ASP A 187 15.99 2.30 17.59
C ASP A 187 15.39 3.72 17.44
N GLY A 188 14.10 3.84 17.09
CA GLY A 188 13.43 5.13 16.91
C GLY A 188 13.82 5.87 15.63
N LYS A 189 14.50 5.20 14.68
CA LYS A 189 14.79 5.77 13.37
C LYS A 189 13.65 5.42 12.41
N VAL A 190 13.21 6.42 11.66
CA VAL A 190 12.30 6.21 10.54
C VAL A 190 13.07 5.37 9.51
N ALA A 191 12.61 4.14 9.26
CA ALA A 191 13.16 3.34 8.18
C ALA A 191 13.01 4.14 6.88
N GLN A 192 14.15 4.46 6.26
CA GLN A 192 14.22 5.18 4.99
C GLN A 192 13.74 4.29 3.85
#